data_AF-A0A1Y2JZ17-F1
#
_entry.id   AF-A0A1Y2JZ17-F1
#
_cell.length_a   1.000
_cell.length_b   1.000
_cell.length_c   1.000
_cell.angle_alpha   90.00
_cell.angle_beta   90.00
_cell.angle_gamma   90.00
#
_symmetry.space_group_name_H-M   'P 1'
#
loop_
_entity.id
_entity.type
_entity.pdbx_description
1 polymer ?
#
loop_
_entity_poly.entity_id
_entity_poly.type
_entity_poly.pdbx_seq_one_letter_code
_entity_poly.pdbx_strand_id
1 'polypeptide(L)' 'METREDYLLRLASVLDVLAMDERLIVRGRYIERAFGGTRALAIAEAGVFARAHGCAFRYDRIKRQGEFTRVYPAGGRA' A
#
# COMPACT_ATOMS: atom_id res chain seq x y z
N MET A 1 15.16 -14.34 -6.64
CA MET A 1 14.15 -13.54 -7.37
C MET A 1 13.04 -13.29 -6.39
N GLU A 2 12.72 -12.04 -6.03
CA GLU A 2 11.64 -11.75 -5.07
C GLU A 2 10.30 -12.25 -5.65
N THR A 3 9.59 -13.10 -4.90
CA THR A 3 8.27 -13.57 -5.29
C THR A 3 7.20 -12.50 -5.00
N ARG A 4 5.98 -12.72 -5.52
CA ARG A 4 4.83 -11.87 -5.18
C ARG A 4 4.57 -11.85 -3.67
N GLU A 5 4.65 -13.00 -3.03
CA GLU A 5 4.38 -13.17 -1.60
C GLU A 5 5.45 -12.50 -0.75
N ASP A 6 6.74 -12.65 -1.09
CA ASP A 6 7.83 -11.94 -0.44
C ASP A 6 7.62 -10.41 -0.47
N TYR A 7 7.21 -9.89 -1.62
CA TYR A 7 6.93 -8.47 -1.78
C TYR A 7 5.75 -8.01 -0.89
N LEU A 8 4.67 -8.78 -0.84
CA LEU A 8 3.50 -8.45 -0.02
C LEU A 8 3.81 -8.51 1.47
N LEU A 9 4.57 -9.51 1.92
CA LEU A 9 5.02 -9.61 3.31
C LEU A 9 5.91 -8.43 3.70
N ARG A 10 6.84 -8.06 2.82
CA ARG A 10 7.68 -6.88 3.03
C ARG A 10 6.86 -5.60 3.07
N LEU A 11 5.89 -5.45 2.17
CA LEU A 11 5.01 -4.29 2.13
C LEU A 11 4.20 -4.17 3.42
N ALA A 12 3.61 -5.27 3.91
CA ALA A 12 2.91 -5.32 5.20
C ALA A 12 3.80 -4.80 6.33
N SER A 13 5.01 -5.35 6.48
CA SER A 13 5.96 -4.93 7.52
C SER A 13 6.30 -3.44 7.45
N VAL A 14 6.43 -2.87 6.24
CA VAL A 14 6.67 -1.41 6.09
C VAL A 14 5.43 -0.60 6.49
N LEU A 15 4.23 -1.03 6.10
CA LEU A 15 2.99 -0.33 6.43
C LEU A 15 2.67 -0.35 7.93
N ASP A 16 3.03 -1.42 8.64
CA ASP A 16 2.83 -1.54 10.08
C ASP A 16 3.72 -0.58 10.88
N VAL A 17 4.92 -0.27 10.38
CA VAL A 17 5.88 0.65 11.04
C VAL A 17 5.87 2.08 10.48
N LEU A 18 5.05 2.35 9.46
CA LEU A 18 4.97 3.66 8.82
C LEU A 18 4.48 4.72 9.82
N ALA A 19 5.29 5.75 10.06
CA ALA A 19 4.91 6.85 10.94
C ALA A 19 3.82 7.76 10.31
N MET A 20 3.16 8.58 11.13
CA MET A 20 2.07 9.45 10.66
C MET A 20 2.50 10.52 9.65
N ASP A 21 3.72 11.02 9.77
CA ASP A 21 4.27 12.02 8.84
C ASP A 21 4.93 11.36 7.60
N GLU A 22 5.05 10.04 7.61
CA GLU A 22 5.67 9.28 6.54
C GLU A 22 4.65 8.82 5.50
N ARG A 23 5.14 8.74 4.26
CA ARG A 23 4.40 8.16 3.15
C ARG A 23 5.29 7.17 2.42
N LEU A 24 4.70 6.05 2.03
CA LEU A 24 5.37 5.07 1.18
C LEU A 24 4.89 5.26 -0.26
N ILE A 25 5.83 5.59 -1.14
CA ILE A 25 5.56 5.74 -2.57
C ILE A 25 6.00 4.48 -3.31
N VAL A 26 5.07 3.86 -4.02
CA VAL A 26 5.29 2.64 -4.80
C VAL A 26 4.98 2.90 -6.27
N ARG A 27 5.88 2.53 -7.19
CA ARG A 27 5.60 2.65 -8.62
C ARG A 27 4.46 1.70 -9.01
N GLY A 28 3.56 2.17 -9.88
CA GLY A 28 2.37 1.44 -10.32
C GLY A 28 2.66 0.04 -10.87
N ARG A 29 3.79 -0.15 -11.57
CA ARG A 29 4.20 -1.48 -12.06
C ARG A 29 4.35 -2.53 -10.94
N TYR A 30 4.77 -2.11 -9.74
CA TYR A 30 4.92 -3.03 -8.60
C TYR A 30 3.55 -3.34 -7.99
N ILE A 31 2.64 -2.37 -8.00
CA ILE A 31 1.25 -2.57 -7.56
C ILE A 31 0.53 -3.55 -8.49
N GLU A 32 0.63 -3.32 -9.80
CA GLU A 32 0.05 -4.21 -10.82
C GLU A 32 0.62 -5.63 -10.71
N ARG A 33 1.93 -5.77 -10.46
CA ARG A 33 2.59 -7.06 -10.27
C ARG A 33 2.19 -7.75 -8.96
N ALA A 34 2.07 -7.00 -7.87
CA ALA A 34 1.85 -7.54 -6.53
C ALA A 34 0.38 -7.87 -6.26
N PHE A 35 -0.55 -7.08 -6.77
CA PHE A 35 -1.98 -7.29 -6.52
C PHE A 35 -2.67 -8.03 -7.67
N GLY A 36 -2.05 -8.10 -8.85
CA GLY A 36 -2.56 -8.86 -9.99
C GLY A 36 -3.80 -8.22 -10.63
N GLY A 37 -4.05 -8.58 -11.89
CA GLY A 37 -5.22 -8.13 -12.65
C GLY A 37 -5.02 -6.86 -13.47
N THR A 38 -6.12 -6.31 -13.97
CA THR A 38 -6.14 -5.04 -14.71
C THR A 38 -5.86 -3.89 -13.76
N ARG A 39 -5.30 -2.78 -14.28
CA ARG A 39 -4.84 -1.62 -13.52
C ARG A 39 -5.84 -1.13 -12.45
N ALA A 40 -7.14 -1.16 -12.75
CA ALA A 40 -8.18 -0.74 -11.80
C ALA A 40 -8.34 -1.71 -10.62
N LEU A 41 -8.28 -3.02 -10.86
CA LEU A 41 -8.39 -4.05 -9.82
C LEU A 41 -7.18 -4.01 -8.89
N ALA A 42 -5.97 -3.92 -9.44
CA ALA A 42 -4.75 -3.83 -8.63
C ALA A 42 -4.74 -2.60 -7.70
N ILE A 43 -5.28 -1.46 -8.16
CA ILE A 43 -5.44 -0.24 -7.36
C ILE A 43 -6.47 -0.46 -6.23
N ALA A 44 -7.58 -1.13 -6.52
CA ALA A 44 -8.61 -1.42 -5.52
C ALA A 44 -8.09 -2.37 -4.43
N GLU A 45 -7.41 -3.46 -4.84
CA GLU A 45 -6.78 -4.43 -3.95
C GLU A 45 -5.71 -3.79 -3.06
N ALA A 46 -4.85 -2.93 -3.62
CA ALA A 46 -3.89 -2.15 -2.84
C ALA A 46 -4.56 -1.26 -1.79
N GLY A 47 -5.74 -0.72 -2.11
CA GLY A 47 -6.54 0.06 -1.15
C GLY A 47 -7.22 -0.78 -0.08
N VAL A 48 -7.60 -2.02 -0.35
CA VAL A 48 -8.06 -2.97 0.68
C VAL A 48 -6.89 -3.35 1.59
N PHE A 49 -5.74 -3.68 0.99
CA PHE A 49 -4.52 -4.02 1.70
C PHE A 49 -4.08 -2.89 2.64
N ALA A 50 -4.01 -1.64 2.15
CA ALA A 50 -3.64 -0.50 2.98
C ALA A 50 -4.54 -0.36 4.21
N ARG A 51 -5.87 -0.50 4.02
CA ARG A 51 -6.84 -0.39 5.12
C ARG A 51 -6.67 -1.49 6.17
N ALA A 52 -6.34 -2.71 5.76
CA ALA A 52 -6.04 -3.80 6.69
C ALA A 52 -4.84 -3.48 7.60
N HIS A 53 -3.91 -2.64 7.13
CA HIS A 53 -2.72 -2.19 7.88
C HIS A 53 -2.86 -0.76 8.45
N GLY A 54 -4.09 -0.25 8.62
CA GLY A 54 -4.31 1.08 9.20
C GLY A 54 -3.79 2.25 8.36
N CYS A 55 -3.67 2.04 7.04
CA CYS A 55 -3.20 3.02 6.08
C CYS A 55 -4.30 3.38 5.07
N ALA A 56 -4.20 4.57 4.49
CA ALA A 56 -4.89 4.98 3.28
C ALA A 56 -4.00 4.72 2.07
N PHE A 57 -4.63 4.51 0.92
CA PHE A 57 -3.95 4.37 -0.35
C PHE A 57 -4.53 5.34 -1.38
N ARG A 58 -3.67 6.03 -2.11
CA ARG A 58 -4.04 6.91 -3.24
C ARG A 58 -3.20 6.56 -4.45
N TYR A 59 -3.79 6.59 -5.63
CA TYR A 59 -3.06 6.34 -6.88
C TYR A 59 -3.04 7.58 -7.77
N ASP A 60 -1.85 8.10 -8.03
CA ASP A 60 -1.59 9.14 -9.02
C ASP A 60 -1.43 8.49 -10.40
N ARG A 61 -2.40 8.73 -11.29
CA ARG A 61 -2.40 8.18 -12.65
C ARG A 61 -1.36 8.84 -13.55
N ILE A 62 -1.06 10.12 -13.34
CA ILE A 62 -0.13 10.91 -14.15
C ILE A 62 1.30 10.43 -13.86
N LYS A 63 1.64 10.32 -12.57
CA LYS A 63 2.95 9.83 -12.10
C LYS A 63 3.06 8.31 -12.11
N ARG A 64 1.94 7.60 -12.34
CA ARG A 64 1.80 6.14 -12.27
C ARG A 64 2.34 5.57 -10.95
N GLN A 65 1.94 6.15 -9.83
CA GLN A 65 2.45 5.81 -8.50
C GLN A 65 1.31 5.66 -7.50
N GLY A 66 1.44 4.71 -6.58
CA GLY A 66 0.59 4.60 -5.40
C GLY A 66 1.30 5.18 -4.18
N GLU A 67 0.55 5.87 -3.35
CA GLU A 67 0.99 6.46 -2.09
C GLU A 67 0.21 5.79 -0.96
N PHE A 68 0.94 5.23 0.00
CA PHE A 68 0.38 4.74 1.26
C PHE A 68 0.70 5.75 2.37
N THR A 69 -0.29 6.10 3.16
CA THR A 69 -0.16 7.00 4.31
C THR A 69 -0.84 6.41 5.52
N ARG A 70 -0.25 6.57 6.71
CA ARG A 70 -0.88 6.12 7.96
C ARG A 70 -2.16 6.93 8.23
N VAL A 71 -3.22 6.28 8.70
CA VAL A 71 -4.48 6.93 9.07
C VAL A 71 -4.76 6.74 10.56
N TYR A 72 -5.22 7.79 11.23
CA TYR A 72 -5.54 7.76 12.67
C TYR A 72 -6.96 7.22 12.94
N PRO A 73 -7.19 6.50 14.07
CA PRO A 73 -6.19 5.98 15.00
C PRO A 73 -5.87 4.51 14.74
N ALA A 74 -4.59 4.16 14.87
CA ALA A 74 -4.19 2.83 15.30
C ALA A 74 -4.55 2.69 16.80
N GLY A 75 -5.81 2.40 17.10
CA GLY A 75 -6.28 2.19 18.48
C GLY A 75 -6.15 3.41 19.39
N GLY A 76 -7.27 4.10 19.62
CA GLY A 76 -7.37 4.92 20.82
C GLY A 76 -7.25 4.02 22.05
N ARG A 77 -6.13 4.11 22.75
CA ARG A 77 -6.11 3.91 24.20
C ARG A 77 -5.91 5.28 24.82
N ALA A 78 -7.03 5.85 25.26
CA ALA A 78 -7.05 6.78 26.38
C ALA A 78 -6.55 6.06 27.65
#